data_AF-A0A358MGM9-F1
#
_entry.id   AF-A0A358MGM9-F1
#
_cell.length_a   1.000
_cell.length_b   1.000
_cell.length_c   1.000
_cell.angle_alpha   90.00
_cell.angle_beta   90.00
_cell.angle_gamma   90.00
#
_symmetry.space_group_name_H-M   'P 1'
#
loop_
_entity.id
_entity.type
_entity.pdbx_description
1 polymer ?
#
loop_
_entity_poly.entity_id
_entity_poly.type
_entity_poly.pdbx_seq_one_letter_code
_entity_poly.pdbx_strand_id
1 'polypeptide(L)' 'VCTHLGCVPLGNGAGDFGGWFCPCHGSHYDTSGRIRKGPAPRNLDIPVAGFEDETTIKLG' A
#
# COMPACT_ATOMS: atom_id res chain seq x y z
N VAL A 1 2.73 -4.67 0.06
CA VAL A 1 3.12 -5.43 1.27
C VAL A 1 3.12 -4.48 2.45
N CYS A 2 2.38 -4.77 3.53
CA CYS A 2 2.37 -3.92 4.72
C CYS A 2 3.78 -3.85 5.31
N THR A 3 4.26 -2.64 5.57
CA THR A 3 5.64 -2.41 5.99
C THR A 3 5.89 -2.66 7.47
N HIS A 4 4.84 -2.99 8.23
CA HIS A 4 4.97 -3.51 9.59
C HIS A 4 5.61 -4.91 9.58
N LEU A 5 4.81 -5.94 9.23
CA LEU A 5 5.22 -7.35 9.28
C LEU A 5 4.73 -8.16 8.06
N GLY A 6 4.53 -7.50 6.91
CA GLY A 6 4.41 -8.20 5.63
C GLY A 6 3.00 -8.62 5.18
N CYS A 7 1.96 -8.47 5.99
CA CYS A 7 0.58 -8.78 5.58
C CYS A 7 0.13 -7.98 4.33
N VAL A 8 -0.92 -8.44 3.65
CA VAL A 8 -1.54 -7.72 2.53
C VAL A 8 -2.66 -6.80 3.06
N PRO A 9 -2.56 -5.47 2.89
CA PRO A 9 -3.65 -4.56 3.25
C PRO A 9 -4.89 -4.76 2.38
N LEU A 10 -6.08 -4.69 2.99
CA LEU A 10 -7.38 -4.67 2.31
C LEU A 10 -7.57 -3.30 1.64
N GLY A 11 -8.00 -3.26 0.38
CA GLY A 11 -8.23 -2.02 -0.39
C GLY A 11 -9.69 -1.56 -0.43
N ASN A 12 -10.09 -0.93 -1.54
CA ASN A 12 -11.45 -0.43 -1.82
C ASN A 12 -11.97 0.61 -0.82
N GLY A 13 -11.15 1.61 -0.50
CA GLY A 13 -11.54 2.67 0.41
C GLY A 13 -11.53 2.26 1.88
N ALA A 14 -10.81 1.19 2.22
CA ALA A 14 -10.77 0.67 3.58
C ALA A 14 -9.97 1.57 4.54
N GLY A 15 -10.32 1.45 5.83
CA GLY A 15 -9.70 2.19 6.92
C GLY A 15 -10.05 3.68 6.94
N ASP A 16 -9.61 4.35 8.00
CA ASP A 16 -9.95 5.74 8.33
C ASP A 16 -9.52 6.79 7.28
N PHE A 17 -8.69 6.42 6.31
CA PHE A 17 -8.11 7.34 5.32
C PHE A 17 -8.52 7.00 3.87
N GLY A 18 -9.55 6.18 3.69
CA GLY A 18 -10.13 5.87 2.38
C GLY A 18 -9.17 5.17 1.41
N GLY A 19 -8.16 4.48 1.93
CA GLY A 19 -7.15 3.78 1.14
C GLY A 19 -7.13 2.30 1.46
N TRP A 20 -6.19 1.91 2.32
CA TRP A 20 -5.98 0.52 2.70
C TRP A 20 -5.95 0.30 4.22
N PHE A 21 -6.40 -0.87 4.63
CA PHE A 21 -6.37 -1.31 6.02
C PHE A 21 -5.65 -2.65 6.16
N CYS A 22 -4.60 -2.72 6.98
CA CYS A 22 -3.89 -3.96 7.29
C CYS A 22 -4.50 -4.63 8.54
N PRO A 23 -5.21 -5.76 8.40
CA PRO A 23 -5.98 -6.36 9.51
C PRO A 23 -5.12 -7.01 10.59
N CYS A 24 -3.85 -7.31 10.29
CA CYS A 24 -2.97 -7.98 11.24
C CYS A 24 -2.71 -7.17 12.52
N HIS A 25 -2.47 -5.86 12.40
CA HIS A 25 -2.12 -4.99 13.52
C HIS A 25 -2.68 -3.57 13.39
N GLY A 26 -3.68 -3.37 12.52
CA GLY A 26 -4.40 -2.10 12.40
C GLY A 26 -3.59 -0.96 11.80
N SER A 27 -2.74 -1.21 10.78
CA SER A 27 -2.13 -0.10 10.02
C SER A 27 -3.08 0.42 8.95
N HIS A 28 -3.21 1.75 8.85
CA HIS A 28 -4.06 2.43 7.88
C HIS A 28 -3.23 3.24 6.90
N TYR A 29 -3.49 3.07 5.61
CA TYR A 29 -2.85 3.80 4.54
C TYR A 29 -3.88 4.67 3.81
N ASP A 30 -3.48 5.87 3.39
CA ASP A 30 -4.32 6.72 2.54
C ASP A 30 -4.33 6.25 1.08
N THR A 31 -5.07 6.94 0.20
CA THR A 31 -5.23 6.61 -1.23
C THR A 31 -3.93 6.59 -2.05
N SER A 32 -2.83 7.14 -1.54
CA SER A 32 -1.50 7.10 -2.16
C SER A 32 -0.59 6.03 -1.54
N GLY A 33 -1.13 5.15 -0.69
CA GLY A 33 -0.37 4.09 -0.04
C GLY A 33 0.54 4.59 1.08
N ARG A 34 0.30 5.81 1.60
CA ARG A 34 1.12 6.39 2.67
C ARG A 34 0.59 5.99 4.03
N ILE A 35 1.47 5.63 4.96
CA ILE A 35 1.07 5.26 6.32
C ILE A 35 0.55 6.47 7.08
N ARG A 36 -0.64 6.36 7.67
CA ARG A 36 -1.28 7.45 8.42
C ARG A 36 -1.59 7.10 9.87
N LYS A 37 -1.65 5.80 10.20
CA LYS A 37 -1.95 5.30 11.55
C LYS A 37 -1.50 3.85 11.71
N GLY A 38 -1.08 3.47 12.91
CA GLY A 38 -0.73 2.10 13.28
C GLY A 38 0.79 1.83 13.27
N PRO A 39 1.21 0.56 13.47
CA PRO A 39 2.61 0.22 13.74
C PRO A 39 3.51 0.13 12.50
N ALA A 40 2.97 0.21 11.28
CA ALA A 40 3.80 0.25 10.08
C ALA A 40 4.72 1.51 10.11
N PRO A 41 6.04 1.37 9.89
CA PRO A 41 6.98 2.47 10.07
C PRO A 41 7.10 3.38 8.84
N ARG A 42 6.57 2.96 7.68
CA ARG A 42 6.77 3.66 6.39
C ARG A 42 5.65 3.36 5.38
N ASN A 43 5.61 4.16 4.31
CA ASN A 43 4.67 4.00 3.19
C ASN A 43 4.89 2.68 2.45
N LEU A 44 3.87 2.22 1.72
CA LEU A 44 3.99 1.06 0.84
C LEU A 44 5.10 1.30 -0.20
N ASP A 45 5.90 0.27 -0.46
CA ASP A 45 6.94 0.31 -1.48
C ASP A 45 6.35 0.39 -2.88
N ILE A 46 6.99 1.21 -3.72
CA ILE A 46 6.77 1.23 -5.16
C ILE A 46 7.95 0.47 -5.79
N PRO A 47 7.72 -0.64 -6.51
CA PRO A 47 8.80 -1.34 -7.21
C PRO A 47 9.33 -0.50 -8.37
N VAL A 48 10.48 -0.87 -8.94
CA VAL A 48 10.90 -0.33 -10.24
C VAL A 48 9.81 -0.69 -11.26
N ALA A 49 9.23 0.34 -11.87
CA ALA A 49 8.14 0.22 -12.81
C ALA A 49 8.32 1.22 -13.95
N GLY A 50 7.99 0.80 -15.16
CA GLY A 50 8.03 1.65 -16.35
C GLY A 50 7.01 1.20 -17.40
N PHE A 51 6.62 2.10 -18.29
CA PHE A 51 5.81 1.75 -19.46
C PHE A 51 6.71 1.05 -20.49
N GLU A 52 6.31 -0.16 -20.91
CA GLU A 52 6.95 -0.88 -22.02
C GLU A 52 6.35 -0.45 -23.35
N ASP A 53 5.04 -0.15 -23.35
CA ASP A 53 4.27 0.44 -24.45
C ASP A 53 3.07 1.23 -23.89
N GLU A 54 2.13 1.67 -24.74
CA GLU A 54 0.97 2.49 -24.36
C GLU A 54 0.04 1.85 -23.31
N THR A 55 0.03 0.52 -23.20
CA THR A 55 -0.92 -0.22 -22.35
C THR A 55 -0.27 -1.25 -21.42
N THR A 56 1.05 -1.44 -21.52
CA THR A 56 1.81 -2.41 -20.74
C THR A 56 2.77 -1.73 -19.78
N ILE A 57 2.68 -2.06 -18.49
CA ILE A 57 3.66 -1.66 -17.46
C ILE A 57 4.56 -2.86 -17.16
N LYS A 58 5.88 -2.67 -17.31
CA LYS A 58 6.90 -3.62 -16.87
C LYS A 58 7.29 -3.35 -15.42
N LEU A 59 7.31 -4.41 -14.62
CA LEU A 59 7.81 -4.40 -13.25
C LEU A 59 9.15 -5.15 -13.20
N GLY A 60 10.19 -4.54 -12.61
CA GLY A 60 11.55 -5.09 -12.59
C GLY A 60 12.35 -4.71 -13.82
#